data_AF-A0A444XM52-F1
#
_entry.id   AF-A0A444XM52-F1
#
_cell.length_a   1.000
_cell.length_b   1.000
_cell.length_c   1.000
_cell.angle_alpha   90.00
_cell.angle_beta   90.00
_cell.angle_gamma   90.00
#
_symmetry.space_group_name_H-M   'P 1'
#
loop_
_entity.id
_entity.type
_entity.pdbx_description
1 polymer ?
#
loop_
_entity_poly.entity_id
_entity_poly.type
_entity_poly.pdbx_seq_one_letter_code
_entity_poly.pdbx_strand_id
1 'polypeptide(L)'
;MEMPLSFYVKKMCPNDIDASKKLKECEKVVMKLKFEEAIAVPEHQRRPITDSIDFHSIDVEPQYSGARIEGDVVTLDFVKKMMDDFKNQKCLHKRYAFQIVLQTREMLKALPSLVDINVPDGKHFTVCGDV
;
A
#
# COMPACT_ATOMS: atom_id res chain seq x y z
N MET A 1 -20.61 13.61 19.77
CA MET A 1 -20.45 13.31 18.33
C MET A 1 -20.79 14.59 17.60
N GLU A 2 -19.79 15.32 17.11
CA GLU A 2 -20.04 16.55 16.38
C GLU A 2 -20.85 16.24 15.12
N MET A 3 -21.93 17.00 14.87
CA MET A 3 -22.65 16.89 13.61
C MET A 3 -21.78 17.47 12.50
N PRO A 4 -21.56 16.72 11.40
CA PRO A 4 -20.71 17.19 10.32
C PRO A 4 -21.28 18.45 9.67
N LEU A 5 -20.41 19.36 9.24
CA LEU A 5 -20.78 20.62 8.59
C LEU A 5 -21.77 20.42 7.42
N SER A 6 -21.64 19.30 6.71
CA SER A 6 -22.54 18.89 5.60
C SER A 6 -24.01 18.80 6.03
N PHE A 7 -24.30 18.40 7.26
CA PHE A 7 -25.66 18.35 7.80
C PHE A 7 -26.26 19.75 7.95
N TYR A 8 -25.50 20.69 8.51
CA TYR A 8 -25.91 22.08 8.65
C TYR A 8 -26.12 22.75 7.30
N VAL A 9 -25.22 22.52 6.34
CA VAL A 9 -25.34 23.06 4.97
C VAL A 9 -26.59 22.52 4.28
N LYS A 10 -26.89 21.23 4.41
CA LYS A 10 -28.11 20.65 3.83
C LYS A 10 -29.38 21.23 4.46
N LYS A 11 -29.36 21.50 5.76
CA LYS A 11 -30.48 22.12 6.48
C LYS A 11 -30.75 23.55 6.01
N MET A 12 -29.69 24.33 5.72
CA MET A 12 -29.80 25.71 5.22
C MET A 12 -30.22 25.76 3.74
N CYS A 13 -29.75 24.81 2.93
CA CYS A 13 -30.04 24.73 1.49
C CYS A 13 -30.75 23.41 1.15
N PRO A 14 -32.04 23.24 1.53
CA PRO A 14 -32.73 21.93 1.48
C PRO A 14 -32.93 21.38 0.07
N ASN A 15 -32.95 22.21 -0.97
CA ASN A 15 -33.12 21.78 -2.36
C ASN A 15 -31.80 21.67 -3.13
N ASP A 16 -30.67 21.99 -2.50
CA ASP A 16 -29.35 21.89 -3.14
C ASP A 16 -28.94 20.42 -3.31
N ILE A 17 -28.68 20.04 -4.57
CA ILE A 17 -28.31 18.69 -5.00
C ILE A 17 -26.88 18.34 -4.56
N ASP A 18 -25.95 19.28 -4.61
CA ASP A 18 -24.56 19.08 -4.17
C ASP A 18 -24.50 18.91 -2.64
N ALA A 19 -25.26 19.72 -1.89
CA ALA A 19 -25.39 19.57 -0.44
C ALA A 19 -25.96 18.20 -0.06
N SER A 20 -26.97 17.70 -0.80
CA SER A 20 -27.49 16.34 -0.65
C SER A 20 -26.42 15.28 -0.88
N LYS A 21 -25.64 15.40 -1.96
CA LYS A 21 -24.60 14.42 -2.32
C LYS A 21 -23.48 14.38 -1.27
N LYS A 22 -22.97 15.55 -0.87
CA LYS A 22 -21.91 15.67 0.13
C LYS A 22 -22.35 15.17 1.51
N LEU A 23 -23.61 15.41 1.91
CA LEU A 23 -24.15 14.82 3.14
C LEU A 23 -24.15 13.29 3.08
N LYS A 24 -24.64 12.70 1.99
CA LYS A 24 -24.63 11.24 1.81
C LYS A 24 -23.22 10.65 1.83
N GLU A 25 -22.25 11.28 1.19
CA GLU A 25 -20.85 10.82 1.25
C GLU A 25 -20.27 10.92 2.66
N CYS A 26 -20.61 11.99 3.39
CA CYS A 26 -20.21 12.12 4.79
C CYS A 26 -20.81 11.02 5.67
N GLU A 27 -22.12 10.73 5.50
CA GLU A 27 -22.80 9.64 6.21
C GLU A 27 -22.16 8.28 5.91
N LYS A 28 -21.79 8.00 4.64
CA LYS A 28 -21.07 6.77 4.26
C LYS A 28 -19.72 6.66 4.96
N VAL A 29 -18.93 7.73 4.98
CA VAL A 29 -17.62 7.74 5.64
C VAL A 29 -17.78 7.53 7.15
N VAL A 30 -18.72 8.23 7.79
CA VAL A 30 -19.00 8.04 9.23
C VAL A 30 -19.43 6.61 9.54
N MET A 31 -20.26 6.01 8.67
CA MET A 31 -20.67 4.62 8.83
C MET A 31 -19.48 3.66 8.70
N LYS A 32 -18.59 3.88 7.72
CA LYS A 32 -17.37 3.10 7.53
C LYS A 32 -16.42 3.23 8.74
N LEU A 33 -16.20 4.44 9.25
CA LEU A 33 -15.37 4.69 10.43
C LEU A 33 -15.91 3.96 11.66
N LYS A 34 -17.21 4.06 11.93
CA LYS A 34 -17.84 3.34 13.06
C LYS A 34 -17.68 1.82 12.93
N PHE A 35 -17.74 1.29 11.71
CA PHE A 35 -17.51 -0.12 11.47
C PHE A 35 -16.03 -0.50 11.71
N GLU A 36 -15.09 0.27 11.17
CA GLU A 36 -13.64 0.09 11.37
C GLU A 36 -13.25 0.15 12.85
N GLU A 37 -13.80 1.10 13.60
CA GLU A 37 -13.63 1.22 15.06
C GLU A 37 -14.20 0.01 15.79
N ALA A 38 -15.40 -0.46 15.40
CA ALA A 38 -16.03 -1.62 16.04
C ALA A 38 -15.26 -2.94 15.83
N ILE A 39 -14.53 -3.07 14.72
CA ILE A 39 -13.69 -4.25 14.43
C ILE A 39 -12.20 -4.03 14.74
N ALA A 40 -11.82 -2.88 15.33
CA ALA A 40 -10.43 -2.56 15.60
C ALA A 40 -9.87 -3.44 16.72
N VAL A 41 -8.90 -4.28 16.36
CA VAL A 41 -8.15 -5.12 17.32
C VAL A 41 -6.84 -4.38 17.69
N PRO A 42 -6.44 -4.32 18.97
CA PRO A 42 -5.14 -3.78 19.38
C PRO A 42 -3.98 -4.47 18.66
N GLU A 43 -2.95 -3.72 18.26
CA GLU A 43 -1.86 -4.24 17.42
C GLU A 43 -1.15 -5.47 18.01
N HIS A 44 -0.91 -5.47 19.33
CA HIS A 44 -0.28 -6.60 20.05
C HIS A 44 -1.11 -7.90 20.04
N GLN A 45 -2.40 -7.84 19.68
CA GLN A 45 -3.29 -9.01 19.56
C GLN A 45 -3.46 -9.45 18.09
N ARG A 46 -2.95 -8.67 17.13
CA ARG A 46 -3.05 -9.02 15.71
C ARG A 46 -2.00 -10.06 15.35
N ARG A 47 -2.44 -11.10 14.65
CA ARG A 47 -1.50 -11.99 13.95
C ARG A 47 -1.01 -11.29 12.69
N PRO A 48 0.31 -11.17 12.47
CA PRO A 48 0.82 -10.53 11.27
C PRO A 48 0.49 -11.40 10.04
N ILE A 49 0.04 -10.76 8.98
CA ILE A 49 -0.37 -11.44 7.73
C ILE A 49 0.79 -12.28 7.15
N THR A 50 2.03 -11.88 7.43
CA THR A 50 3.25 -12.60 7.01
C THR A 50 3.30 -14.04 7.48
N ASP A 51 2.64 -14.37 8.59
CA ASP A 51 2.65 -15.75 9.12
C ASP A 51 1.69 -16.66 8.35
N SER A 52 0.83 -16.08 7.51
CA SER A 52 -0.22 -16.78 6.77
C SER A 52 0.00 -16.82 5.25
N ILE A 53 0.97 -16.05 4.75
CA ILE A 53 1.24 -15.96 3.31
C ILE A 53 2.59 -16.58 3.02
N ASP A 54 2.57 -17.68 2.26
CA ASP A 54 3.74 -18.26 1.64
C ASP A 54 3.70 -17.99 0.13
N PHE A 55 4.64 -17.20 -0.39
CA PHE A 55 4.69 -16.93 -1.82
C PHE A 55 5.21 -18.13 -2.63
N HIS A 56 5.89 -19.10 -2.01
CA HIS A 56 6.35 -20.31 -2.69
C HIS A 56 5.18 -21.17 -3.16
N SER A 57 4.08 -21.20 -2.40
CA SER A 57 2.85 -21.93 -2.73
C SER A 57 1.95 -21.24 -3.77
N ILE A 58 2.32 -20.04 -4.24
CA ILE A 58 1.55 -19.30 -5.24
C ILE A 58 2.07 -19.68 -6.62
N ASP A 59 1.29 -20.45 -7.37
CA ASP A 59 1.61 -20.79 -8.76
C ASP A 59 1.53 -19.56 -9.67
N VAL A 60 2.39 -19.52 -10.68
CA VAL A 60 2.36 -18.50 -11.73
C VAL A 60 1.86 -19.15 -12.99
N GLU A 61 0.78 -18.62 -13.57
CA GLU A 61 0.17 -19.28 -14.70
C GLU A 61 1.10 -19.24 -15.94
N PRO A 62 1.05 -20.26 -16.82
CA PRO A 62 1.92 -20.32 -18.00
C PRO A 62 1.76 -19.11 -18.94
N GLN A 63 0.57 -18.52 -19.00
CA GLN A 63 0.29 -17.33 -19.82
C GLN A 63 0.90 -16.04 -19.27
N TYR A 64 1.38 -16.01 -18.02
CA TYR A 64 1.98 -14.82 -17.47
C TYR A 64 3.30 -14.48 -18.19
N SER A 65 3.30 -13.34 -18.87
CA SER A 65 4.41 -12.88 -19.71
C SER A 65 5.14 -11.65 -19.15
N GLY A 66 4.84 -11.27 -17.91
CA GLY A 66 5.52 -10.18 -17.21
C GLY A 66 6.84 -10.62 -16.58
N ALA A 67 7.49 -9.70 -15.88
CA ALA A 67 8.73 -9.93 -15.15
C ALA A 67 8.60 -11.08 -14.15
N ARG A 68 9.62 -11.95 -14.10
CA ARG A 68 9.70 -13.13 -13.23
C ARG A 68 10.96 -13.07 -12.37
N ILE A 69 10.81 -13.34 -11.08
CA ILE A 69 11.95 -13.56 -10.18
C ILE A 69 12.31 -15.04 -10.28
N GLU A 70 13.53 -15.33 -10.74
CA GLU A 70 14.07 -16.69 -10.78
C GLU A 70 14.70 -17.02 -9.41
N GLY A 71 14.10 -17.95 -8.68
CA GLY A 71 14.49 -18.28 -7.31
C GLY A 71 14.14 -17.17 -6.31
N ASP A 72 15.07 -16.87 -5.40
CA ASP A 72 14.82 -16.01 -4.24
C ASP A 72 15.43 -14.61 -4.33
N VAL A 73 16.20 -14.33 -5.38
CA VAL A 73 17.00 -13.11 -5.49
C VAL A 73 16.39 -12.16 -6.51
N VAL A 74 16.06 -10.95 -6.07
CA VAL A 74 15.66 -9.84 -6.95
C VAL A 74 16.90 -9.35 -7.71
N THR A 75 16.90 -9.49 -9.03
CA THR A 75 18.02 -9.08 -9.90
C THR A 75 17.75 -7.76 -10.61
N LEU A 76 18.81 -7.10 -11.08
CA LEU A 76 18.68 -5.86 -11.87
C LEU A 76 17.87 -6.07 -13.16
N ASP A 77 18.03 -7.22 -13.82
CA ASP A 77 17.31 -7.53 -15.06
C ASP A 77 15.81 -7.72 -14.81
N PHE A 78 15.45 -8.37 -13.69
CA PHE A 78 14.06 -8.43 -13.24
C PHE A 78 13.50 -7.03 -13.00
N VAL A 79 14.22 -6.17 -12.26
CA VAL A 79 13.74 -4.80 -11.94
C VAL A 79 13.56 -3.98 -13.22
N LYS A 80 14.50 -4.05 -14.16
CA LYS A 80 14.38 -3.38 -15.47
C LYS A 80 13.16 -3.87 -16.24
N LYS A 81 12.90 -5.18 -16.26
CA LYS A 81 11.74 -5.74 -16.94
C LYS A 81 10.43 -5.33 -16.25
N MET A 82 10.40 -5.34 -14.92
CA MET A 82 9.26 -4.92 -14.12
C MET A 82 8.92 -3.45 -14.37
N MET A 83 9.93 -2.57 -14.42
CA MET A 83 9.73 -1.16 -14.76
C MET A 83 9.18 -0.97 -16.18
N ASP A 84 9.67 -1.73 -17.16
CA ASP A 84 9.12 -1.75 -18.53
C ASP A 84 7.66 -2.23 -18.55
N ASP A 85 7.34 -3.28 -17.79
CA ASP A 85 5.97 -3.78 -17.67
C ASP A 85 5.04 -2.73 -17.06
N PHE A 86 5.45 -2.06 -15.98
CA PHE A 86 4.67 -0.96 -15.38
C PHE A 86 4.51 0.23 -16.32
N LYS A 87 5.54 0.58 -17.09
CA LYS A 87 5.45 1.63 -18.13
C LYS A 87 4.40 1.30 -19.17
N ASN A 88 4.24 0.02 -19.49
CA ASN A 88 3.23 -0.50 -20.42
C ASN A 88 1.91 -0.90 -19.73
N GLN A 89 1.66 -0.41 -18.50
CA GLN A 89 0.44 -0.65 -17.72
C GLN A 89 0.14 -2.15 -17.47
N LYS A 90 1.16 -2.99 -17.46
CA LYS A 90 1.03 -4.39 -17.05
C LYS A 90 1.15 -4.50 -15.53
N CYS A 91 0.49 -5.49 -14.97
CA CYS A 91 0.57 -5.79 -13.54
C CYS A 91 1.65 -6.85 -13.26
N LEU A 92 2.37 -6.68 -12.16
CA LEU A 92 3.25 -7.72 -11.62
C LEU A 92 2.41 -8.86 -11.04
N HIS A 93 2.82 -10.11 -11.27
CA HIS A 93 2.14 -11.26 -10.68
C HIS A 93 2.18 -11.22 -9.14
N LYS A 94 1.08 -11.63 -8.48
CA LYS A 94 0.94 -11.57 -7.01
C LYS A 94 2.03 -12.33 -6.27
N ARG A 95 2.50 -13.47 -6.81
CA ARG A 95 3.66 -14.22 -6.28
C ARG A 95 4.86 -13.30 -6.05
N TYR A 96 5.28 -12.58 -7.08
CA TYR A 96 6.47 -11.72 -7.02
C TYR A 96 6.22 -10.46 -6.20
N ALA A 97 5.00 -9.92 -6.23
CA ALA A 97 4.63 -8.81 -5.34
C ALA A 97 4.75 -9.20 -3.86
N PHE A 98 4.24 -10.38 -3.46
CA PHE A 98 4.40 -10.88 -2.11
C PHE A 98 5.87 -11.15 -1.75
N GLN A 99 6.63 -11.77 -2.66
CA GLN A 99 8.06 -12.00 -2.47
C GLN A 99 8.80 -10.68 -2.15
N ILE A 100 8.58 -9.62 -2.95
CA ILE A 100 9.21 -8.31 -2.74
C ILE A 100 8.80 -7.69 -1.41
N VAL A 101 7.50 -7.64 -1.11
CA VAL A 101 6.98 -6.98 0.10
C VAL A 101 7.42 -7.71 1.36
N LEU A 102 7.41 -9.05 1.36
CA LEU A 102 7.84 -9.85 2.49
C LEU A 102 9.35 -9.73 2.74
N GLN A 103 10.18 -9.83 1.70
CA GLN A 103 11.63 -9.62 1.83
C GLN A 103 11.96 -8.19 2.29
N THR A 104 11.27 -7.18 1.74
CA THR A 104 11.46 -5.77 2.14
C THR A 104 11.09 -5.55 3.61
N ARG A 105 9.99 -6.14 4.08
CA ARG A 105 9.60 -6.05 5.49
C ARG A 105 10.67 -6.62 6.42
N GLU A 106 11.23 -7.78 6.10
CA GLU A 106 12.30 -8.37 6.93
C GLU A 106 13.54 -7.47 6.96
N MET A 107 13.93 -6.90 5.82
CA MET A 107 15.03 -5.92 5.76
C MET A 107 14.75 -4.68 6.60
N LEU A 108 13.58 -4.06 6.45
CA LEU A 108 13.23 -2.81 7.13
C LEU A 108 13.03 -3.00 8.64
N LYS A 109 12.50 -4.16 9.07
CA LYS A 109 12.33 -4.49 10.49
C LYS A 109 13.66 -4.59 11.24
N ALA A 110 14.74 -4.96 10.56
CA ALA A 110 16.06 -5.06 11.15
C ALA A 110 16.74 -3.69 11.34
N LEU A 111 16.23 -2.63 10.72
CA LEU A 111 16.82 -1.30 10.78
C LEU A 111 16.32 -0.51 12.01
N PRO A 112 17.16 0.38 12.58
CA PRO A 112 16.73 1.34 13.59
C PRO A 112 15.80 2.39 12.98
N SER A 113 15.05 3.09 13.85
CA SER A 113 14.17 4.19 13.43
C SER A 113 14.91 5.39 12.84
N LEU A 114 16.21 5.54 13.13
CA LEU A 114 17.10 6.54 12.54
C LEU A 114 18.30 5.81 11.94
N VAL A 115 18.49 5.99 10.62
CA VAL A 115 19.54 5.30 9.85
C VAL A 115 20.65 6.29 9.54
N ASP A 116 21.87 5.97 9.97
CA ASP A 116 23.07 6.72 9.64
C ASP A 116 23.63 6.26 8.28
N ILE A 117 23.72 7.18 7.32
CA ILE A 117 24.28 6.92 5.99
C ILE A 117 25.67 7.57 5.89
N ASN A 118 26.71 6.75 5.78
CA ASN A 118 28.08 7.23 5.56
C ASN A 118 28.35 7.38 4.05
N VAL A 119 28.74 8.58 3.62
CA VAL A 119 29.09 8.88 2.22
C VAL A 119 30.60 9.17 2.15
N PRO A 120 31.41 8.25 1.60
CA PRO A 120 32.86 8.43 1.50
C PRO A 120 33.27 9.59 0.59
N ASP A 121 34.51 10.06 0.74
CA ASP A 121 35.10 11.10 -0.10
C ASP A 121 34.98 10.76 -1.60
N GLY A 122 34.53 11.74 -2.38
CA GLY A 122 34.32 11.60 -3.82
C GLY A 122 33.10 10.77 -4.22
N LYS A 123 32.24 10.35 -3.28
CA LYS A 123 30.94 9.73 -3.55
C LYS A 123 29.79 10.73 -3.37
N HIS A 124 28.64 10.39 -3.94
CA HIS A 124 27.43 11.21 -3.85
C HIS A 124 26.25 10.37 -3.37
N PHE A 125 25.28 11.04 -2.76
CA PHE A 125 24.00 10.48 -2.34
C PHE A 125 22.89 11.41 -2.83
N THR A 126 21.85 10.85 -3.46
CA THR A 126 20.74 11.63 -4.03
C THR A 126 19.54 11.53 -3.11
N VAL A 127 18.99 12.68 -2.71
CA VAL A 127 17.77 12.76 -1.90
C VAL A 127 16.60 13.16 -2.80
N CYS A 128 15.55 12.34 -2.81
CA CYS A 128 14.28 12.63 -3.48
C CYS A 128 13.20 12.86 -2.41
N GLY A 129 12.32 13.83 -2.64
CA GLY A 129 11.09 14.02 -1.85
C GLY A 129 9.94 13.15 -2.36
N ASP A 130 8.71 13.60 -2.15
CA ASP A 130 7.50 12.92 -2.61
C ASP A 130 7.48 12.75 -4.16
N VAL A 131 7.02 11.59 -4.64
CA VAL A 131 6.98 11.17 -6.06
C VAL A 131 5.60 10.74 -6.55
#